data_AF-H5YDW1-F1
#
_entry.id   AF-H5YDW1-F1
#
_cell.length_a   1.000
_cell.length_b   1.000
_cell.length_c   1.000
_cell.angle_alpha   90.00
_cell.angle_beta   90.00
_cell.angle_gamma   90.00
#
_symmetry.space_group_name_H-M   'P 1'
#
loop_
_entity.id
_entity.type
_entity.pdbx_description
1 polymer ?
#
loop_
_entity_poly.entity_id
_entity_poly.type
_entity_poly.pdbx_seq_one_letter_code
_entity_poly.pdbx_strand_id
1 'polypeptide(L)'
;MTDQKNYNERYFLRLLQHGPFQRRPRGGWRFGVKVISDGVVERLLAGGHTEIAGSQLRLKPLASNPPSGSSRATTSPSYCWRTT
;
A
#
# COMPACT_ATOMS: atom_id res chain seq x y z
N MET A 1 -11.71 -24.72 16.64
CA MET A 1 -12.08 -24.40 15.23
C MET A 1 -11.85 -22.92 14.96
N THR A 2 -10.68 -22.51 14.45
CA THR A 2 -10.38 -21.09 14.16
C THR A 2 -9.61 -20.87 12.86
N ASP A 3 -9.34 -21.93 12.10
CA ASP A 3 -8.41 -21.90 10.97
C ASP A 3 -8.99 -21.24 9.71
N GLN A 4 -10.31 -21.38 9.50
CA GLN A 4 -10.99 -20.84 8.32
C GLN A 4 -11.00 -19.30 8.26
N LYS A 5 -10.92 -18.62 9.41
CA LYS A 5 -10.84 -17.15 9.45
C LYS A 5 -9.47 -16.66 8.98
N ASN A 6 -8.40 -17.33 9.37
CA ASN A 6 -7.03 -16.94 9.03
C ASN A 6 -6.71 -17.21 7.55
N TYR A 7 -7.24 -18.30 6.97
CA TYR A 7 -7.04 -18.62 5.56
C TYR A 7 -7.59 -17.54 4.63
N ASN A 8 -8.80 -17.05 4.92
CA ASN A 8 -9.45 -16.04 4.11
C ASN A 8 -8.67 -14.72 4.12
N GLU A 9 -8.16 -14.30 5.29
CA GLU A 9 -7.36 -13.07 5.41
C GLU A 9 -6.09 -13.12 4.56
N ARG A 10 -5.33 -14.23 4.63
CA ARG A 10 -4.13 -14.42 3.81
C ARG A 10 -4.44 -14.40 2.31
N TYR A 11 -5.60 -14.95 1.92
CA TYR A 11 -6.05 -14.92 0.54
C TYR A 11 -6.34 -13.49 0.06
N PHE A 12 -7.05 -12.67 0.86
CA PHE A 12 -7.33 -11.28 0.49
C PHE A 12 -6.09 -10.38 0.51
N LEU A 13 -5.14 -10.63 1.41
CA LEU A 13 -3.84 -9.94 1.39
C LEU A 13 -3.07 -10.24 0.11
N ARG A 14 -3.07 -11.49 -0.38
CA ARG A 14 -2.47 -11.81 -1.69
C ARG A 14 -3.17 -11.10 -2.84
N LEU A 15 -4.50 -11.00 -2.82
CA LEU A 15 -5.22 -10.23 -3.85
C LEU A 15 -4.79 -8.75 -3.86
N LEU A 16 -4.59 -8.15 -2.68
CA LEU A 16 -4.10 -6.78 -2.59
C LEU A 16 -2.66 -6.60 -3.09
N GLN A 17 -1.83 -7.65 -3.04
CA GLN A 17 -0.49 -7.63 -3.68
C GLN A 17 -0.61 -7.57 -5.21
N HIS A 18 -1.65 -8.17 -5.79
CA HIS A 18 -1.90 -8.12 -7.23
C HIS A 18 -2.61 -6.82 -7.67
N GLY A 19 -3.38 -6.19 -6.80
CA GLY A 19 -3.94 -4.87 -7.08
C GLY A 19 -4.91 -4.34 -6.01
N PRO A 20 -5.31 -3.07 -6.11
CA PRO A 20 -6.16 -2.42 -5.12
C PRO A 20 -7.62 -2.89 -5.18
N PHE A 21 -8.30 -2.96 -4.05
CA PHE A 21 -9.76 -3.13 -4.05
C PHE A 21 -10.43 -1.79 -4.35
N GLN A 22 -11.53 -1.82 -5.07
CA GLN A 22 -12.30 -0.63 -5.43
C GLN A 22 -13.61 -0.61 -4.66
N ARG A 23 -13.97 0.57 -4.14
CA ARG A 23 -15.27 0.82 -3.54
C ARG A 23 -16.32 0.98 -4.64
N ARG A 24 -17.48 0.34 -4.47
CA ARG A 24 -18.61 0.49 -5.40
C ARG A 24 -19.40 1.76 -5.07
N PRO A 25 -20.02 2.41 -6.07
CA PRO A 25 -20.85 3.60 -5.85
C PRO A 25 -22.11 3.32 -5.02
N ARG A 26 -22.61 2.07 -5.00
CA ARG A 26 -23.76 1.66 -4.16
C ARG A 26 -23.35 1.04 -2.81
N GLY A 27 -22.10 1.23 -2.40
CA GLY A 27 -21.54 0.59 -1.21
C GLY A 27 -20.99 -0.81 -1.48
N GLY A 28 -20.12 -1.25 -0.56
CA GLY A 28 -19.37 -2.50 -0.67
C GLY A 28 -18.10 -2.38 -1.50
N TRP A 29 -17.29 -3.45 -1.45
CA TRP A 29 -15.97 -3.51 -2.07
C TRP A 29 -15.94 -4.53 -3.20
N ARG A 30 -15.01 -4.36 -4.13
CA ARG A 30 -14.74 -5.35 -5.18
C ARG A 30 -13.27 -5.38 -5.57
N PHE A 31 -12.83 -6.53 -6.04
CA PHE A 31 -11.55 -6.71 -6.71
C PHE A 31 -11.79 -7.28 -8.10
N GLY A 32 -11.62 -6.45 -9.13
CA GLY A 32 -12.04 -6.78 -10.49
C GLY A 32 -13.54 -7.12 -10.54
N VAL A 33 -13.83 -8.39 -10.84
CA VAL A 33 -15.20 -8.93 -10.91
C VAL A 33 -15.72 -9.48 -9.57
N LYS A 34 -14.84 -9.66 -8.57
CA LYS A 34 -15.18 -10.32 -7.31
C LYS A 34 -15.72 -9.33 -6.29
N VAL A 35 -16.89 -9.59 -5.73
CA VAL A 35 -17.48 -8.78 -4.66
C VAL A 35 -16.84 -9.15 -3.31
N ILE A 36 -16.50 -8.14 -2.53
CA ILE A 36 -15.87 -8.26 -1.21
C ILE A 36 -16.78 -7.59 -0.19
N SER A 37 -17.10 -8.33 0.86
CA SER A 37 -17.92 -7.84 1.96
C SER A 37 -17.16 -6.83 2.81
N ASP A 38 -17.87 -5.86 3.35
CA ASP A 38 -17.29 -4.78 4.16
C ASP A 38 -16.57 -5.32 5.41
N GLY A 39 -17.15 -6.32 6.08
CA GLY A 39 -16.51 -6.96 7.24
C GLY A 39 -15.19 -7.68 6.94
N VAL A 40 -14.88 -8.01 5.68
CA VAL A 40 -13.54 -8.49 5.29
C VAL A 40 -12.57 -7.31 5.29
N VAL A 41 -13.00 -6.17 4.75
CA VAL A 41 -12.20 -4.95 4.70
C VAL A 41 -11.92 -4.42 6.11
N GLU A 42 -12.92 -4.37 6.99
CA GLU A 42 -12.73 -3.98 8.39
C GLU A 42 -11.67 -4.84 9.09
N ARG A 43 -11.63 -6.16 8.85
CA ARG A 43 -10.60 -7.04 9.42
C ARG A 43 -9.22 -6.76 8.85
N LEU A 44 -9.12 -6.52 7.55
CA LEU A 44 -7.85 -6.17 6.91
C LEU A 44 -7.31 -4.82 7.42
N LEU A 45 -8.19 -3.86 7.70
CA LEU A 45 -7.83 -2.60 8.37
C LEU A 45 -7.42 -2.84 9.82
N ALA A 46 -8.19 -3.63 10.56
CA ALA A 46 -7.88 -3.97 11.95
C ALA A 46 -6.53 -4.70 12.08
N GLY A 47 -6.14 -5.47 11.06
CA GLY A 47 -4.82 -6.08 10.94
C GLY A 47 -3.68 -5.09 10.68
N GLY A 48 -3.97 -3.81 10.36
CA GLY A 48 -2.97 -2.76 10.19
C GLY A 48 -2.10 -2.86 8.92
N HIS A 49 -2.32 -3.87 8.08
CA HIS A 49 -1.57 -4.10 6.85
C HIS A 49 -2.13 -3.33 5.64
N THR A 50 -3.32 -2.76 5.76
CA THR A 50 -4.03 -2.13 4.65
C THR A 50 -4.53 -0.75 5.03
N GLU A 51 -4.63 0.13 4.03
CA GLU A 51 -5.19 1.48 4.19
C GLU A 51 -6.24 1.76 3.12
N ILE A 52 -7.19 2.62 3.46
CA ILE A 52 -8.18 3.14 2.51
C ILE A 52 -7.64 4.46 1.94
N ALA A 53 -7.27 4.45 0.67
CA ALA A 53 -6.90 5.63 -0.10
C ALA A 53 -8.09 6.07 -0.96
N GLY A 54 -8.91 6.98 -0.43
CA GLY A 54 -10.10 7.51 -1.10
C GLY A 54 -11.14 6.43 -1.39
N SER A 55 -11.25 6.02 -2.67
CA SER A 55 -12.18 4.98 -3.12
C SER A 55 -11.52 3.61 -3.30
N GLN A 56 -10.27 3.43 -2.85
CA GLN A 56 -9.52 2.21 -3.03
C GLN A 56 -8.93 1.69 -1.70
N LEU A 57 -8.96 0.37 -1.50
CA LEU A 57 -8.21 -0.29 -0.43
C LEU A 57 -6.86 -0.73 -1.01
N ARG A 58 -5.77 -0.34 -0.36
CA ARG A 58 -4.41 -0.69 -0.76
C ARG A 58 -3.69 -1.38 0.39
N LEU A 59 -2.72 -2.23 0.06
CA LEU A 59 -1.73 -2.63 1.05
C LEU A 59 -0.94 -1.39 1.43
N LYS A 60 -0.82 -1.19 2.74
CA LYS A 60 0.14 -0.23 3.26
C LYS A 60 1.51 -0.75 2.82
N PRO A 61 2.28 0.01 2.02
CA PRO A 61 3.65 -0.39 1.76
C PRO A 61 4.33 -0.44 3.13
N LEU A 62 4.72 -1.64 3.55
CA LEU A 62 5.69 -1.86 4.63
C LEU A 62 6.87 -1.01 4.21
N ALA A 63 6.99 0.19 4.81
CA ALA A 63 7.87 1.27 4.42
C ALA A 63 8.97 0.75 3.50
N SER A 64 8.70 0.77 2.19
CA SER A 64 9.75 0.53 1.21
C SER A 64 10.78 1.55 1.62
N ASN A 65 11.96 1.07 2.02
CA ASN A 65 13.12 1.89 2.35
C ASN A 65 13.06 3.19 1.53
N PRO A 66 13.26 4.37 2.15
CA PRO A 66 13.07 5.64 1.48
C PRO A 66 13.67 5.56 0.08
N PRO A 67 12.94 5.96 -0.99
CA PRO A 67 13.46 5.81 -2.33
C PRO A 67 14.84 6.44 -2.37
N SER A 68 15.79 5.58 -2.74
CA SER A 68 17.00 5.86 -3.51
C SER A 68 17.30 7.35 -3.70
N GLY A 69 18.51 7.74 -3.30
CA GLY A 69 19.01 9.09 -3.48
C GLY A 69 18.69 9.67 -4.86
N SER A 70 18.04 10.83 -4.86
CA SER A 70 18.05 11.79 -5.96
C SER A 70 17.53 13.14 -5.45
N SER A 71 18.40 13.85 -4.74
CA SER A 71 18.59 15.27 -5.00
C SER A 71 20.05 15.46 -5.33
N ARG A 72 20.35 15.21 -6.60
CA ARG A 72 21.57 15.62 -7.28
C ARG A 72 21.55 17.15 -7.32
N ALA A 73 22.14 17.81 -6.32
CA ALA A 73 22.57 19.19 -6.47
C ALA A 73 23.88 19.15 -7.27
N THR A 74 23.75 19.08 -8.59
CA THR A 74 24.84 19.43 -9.51
C THR A 74 25.02 20.95 -9.44
N THR A 75 25.76 21.42 -8.45
CA THR A 75 26.46 22.70 -8.55
C THR A 75 27.93 22.43 -8.25
N SER A 76 28.66 22.29 -9.36
CA SER A 76 30.06 22.61 -9.61
C SER A 76 31.02 22.81 -8.41
N PRO A 77 32.22 22.20 -8.45
CA PRO A 77 33.24 22.34 -7.42
C PRO A 77 33.93 23.71 -7.55
N SER A 78 33.65 24.65 -6.65
CA SER A 78 34.58 25.75 -6.43
C SER A 78 35.74 25.25 -5.58
N TYR A 79 36.78 24.80 -6.26
CA TYR A 79 38.11 24.73 -5.67
C TYR A 79 38.51 26.15 -5.22
N CYS A 80 38.50 26.41 -3.91
CA CYS A 80 39.16 27.58 -3.33
C CYS A 80 40.66 27.27 -3.25
N TRP A 81 41.39 27.45 -4.34
CA TRP A 81 42.84 27.51 -4.32
C TRP A 81 43.28 28.95 -4.05
N ARG A 82 43.86 29.14 -2.86
CA ARG A 82 45.14 29.83 -2.61
C ARG A 82 45.67 30.76 -3.72
N THR A 83 45.65 32.06 -3.44
CA THR A 83 46.56 33.17 -3.85
C THR A 83 46.10 34.39 -3.02
N THR A 84 46.89 35.26 -2.40
CA THR A 84 48.33 35.62 -2.41
C THR A 84 48.75 35.96 -0.99
#